data_AF-A0AAN8CNW4-F1
#
_entry.id   AF-A0AAN8CNW4-F1
#
_cell.length_a   1.000
_cell.length_b   1.000
_cell.length_c   1.000
_cell.angle_alpha   90.00
_cell.angle_beta   90.00
_cell.angle_gamma   90.00
#
_symmetry.space_group_name_H-M   'P 1'
#
loop_
_entity.id
_entity.type
_entity.pdbx_description
1 polymer ?
#
loop_
_entity_poly.entity_id
_entity_poly.type
_entity_poly.pdbx_seq_one_letter_code
_entity_poly.pdbx_strand_id
1 'polypeptide(L)' 'MNKSAIESGVVTKQLTDSELKRTVDESERIKRAYGHYFDLCIVNDGLESAFRSLRSALEKLYTEQQWVPVNWVF' A
#
# COMPACT_ATOMS: atom_id res chain seq x y z
N MET A 1 10.35 8.47 12.51
CA MET A 1 8.88 8.63 12.57
C MET A 1 8.47 9.74 11.60
N ASN A 2 7.51 9.47 10.72
CA ASN A 2 7.06 10.40 9.67
C ASN A 2 6.15 11.49 10.28
N LYS A 3 6.60 12.75 10.29
CA LYS A 3 5.89 13.87 10.94
C LYS A 3 4.50 14.15 10.34
N SER A 4 4.34 13.92 9.04
CA SER A 4 3.07 14.15 8.32
C SER A 4 1.96 13.17 8.71
N ALA A 5 2.33 11.92 9.05
CA ALA A 5 1.39 10.91 9.53
C ALA A 5 0.89 11.21 10.97
N ILE A 6 1.72 11.90 11.76
CA ILE A 6 1.38 12.34 13.12
C ILE A 6 0.43 13.54 13.06
N GLU A 7 0.69 14.52 12.19
CA GLU A 7 -0.15 15.73 12.02
C GLU A 7 -1.54 15.42 11.45
N SER A 8 -1.67 14.38 10.63
CA SER A 8 -2.96 13.94 10.09
C SER A 8 -3.79 13.11 11.09
N GLY A 9 -3.31 12.90 12.32
CA GLY A 9 -3.96 12.07 13.34
C GLY A 9 -3.98 10.57 13.02
N VAL A 10 -3.36 10.14 11.92
CA VAL A 10 -3.39 8.75 11.44
C VAL A 10 -2.58 7.82 12.36
N VAL A 11 -1.55 8.34 13.03
CA VAL A 11 -0.72 7.56 13.96
C VAL A 11 -1.40 7.35 15.33
N THR A 12 -2.42 8.13 15.68
CA THR A 12 -3.04 8.12 17.04
C THR A 12 -4.54 7.86 17.06
N LYS A 13 -5.24 7.87 15.93
CA LYS A 13 -6.67 7.54 15.89
C LYS A 13 -6.83 6.03 16.07
N GLN A 14 -7.23 5.61 17.27
CA GLN A 14 -7.76 4.25 17.46
C GLN A 14 -8.96 4.08 16.52
N LEU A 15 -8.77 3.26 15.49
CA LEU A 15 -9.83 2.88 14.57
C LEU A 15 -10.81 1.98 15.30
N THR A 16 -12.11 2.19 15.06
CA THR A 16 -13.12 1.26 15.56
C THR A 16 -13.04 -0.06 14.81
N ASP A 17 -13.51 -1.16 15.41
CA ASP A 17 -13.61 -2.47 14.74
C ASP A 17 -14.41 -2.39 13.43
N SER A 18 -15.44 -1.53 13.39
CA SER A 18 -16.23 -1.27 12.19
C SER A 18 -15.44 -0.54 11.09
N GLU A 19 -14.57 0.41 11.45
CA GLU A 19 -13.67 1.09 10.52
C GLU A 19 -12.61 0.13 9.97
N LEU A 20 -12.05 -0.73 10.84
CA LEU A 20 -11.10 -1.77 10.46
C LEU A 20 -11.74 -2.77 9.50
N LYS A 21 -12.92 -3.31 9.85
CA LYS A 21 -13.65 -4.24 9.00
C LYS A 21 -13.98 -3.63 7.64
N ARG A 22 -14.47 -2.39 7.61
CA ARG A 22 -14.73 -1.66 6.34
C ARG A 22 -13.46 -1.55 5.49
N THR A 23 -12.32 -1.28 6.12
CA THR A 23 -11.03 -1.18 5.41
C THR A 23 -10.62 -2.51 4.78
N VAL A 24 -10.81 -3.62 5.49
CA VAL A 24 -10.56 -4.97 4.96
C VAL A 24 -11.49 -5.28 3.79
N ASP A 25 -12.79 -5.10 3.98
CA ASP A 25 -13.81 -5.41 2.97
C ASP A 25 -13.58 -4.59 1.68
N GLU A 26 -13.22 -3.31 1.81
CA GLU A 26 -12.90 -2.44 0.67
C GLU A 26 -11.59 -2.84 -0.02
N SER A 27 -10.56 -3.22 0.75
CA SER A 27 -9.30 -3.70 0.19
C SER A 27 -9.50 -4.96 -0.65
N GLU A 28 -10.33 -5.90 -0.17
CA GLU A 28 -10.68 -7.10 -0.93
C GLU A 28 -11.45 -6.77 -2.21
N ARG A 29 -12.39 -5.82 -2.14
CA ARG A 29 -13.17 -5.38 -3.30
C ARG A 29 -12.27 -4.78 -4.38
N ILE A 30 -11.35 -3.89 -4.01
CA ILE A 30 -10.37 -3.29 -4.92
C ILE A 30 -9.47 -4.37 -5.53
N LYS A 31 -8.92 -5.28 -4.71
CA LYS A 31 -8.06 -6.37 -5.19
C LYS A 31 -8.79 -7.27 -6.19
N ARG A 32 -10.05 -7.60 -5.95
CA ARG A 32 -10.85 -8.43 -6.86
C ARG A 32 -11.08 -7.75 -8.21
N ALA A 33 -11.37 -6.44 -8.19
CA ALA A 33 -11.68 -5.69 -9.41
C ALA A 33 -10.43 -5.30 -10.22
N TYR A 34 -9.34 -4.93 -9.55
CA TYR A 34 -8.19 -4.26 -10.16
C TYR A 34 -6.85 -4.95 -9.90
N GLY A 35 -6.83 -6.08 -9.20
CA GLY A 35 -5.59 -6.73 -8.77
C GLY A 35 -4.65 -7.14 -9.91
N HIS A 36 -5.17 -7.31 -11.13
CA HIS A 36 -4.38 -7.58 -12.32
C HIS A 36 -3.53 -6.38 -12.80
N TYR A 37 -3.79 -5.17 -12.27
CA TYR A 37 -2.96 -3.98 -12.50
C TYR A 37 -1.85 -3.79 -11.46
N PHE A 38 -1.82 -4.61 -10.40
CA PHE A 38 -0.87 -4.42 -9.30
C PHE A 38 0.35 -5.32 -9.48
N ASP A 39 1.54 -4.73 -9.48
CA ASP A 39 2.79 -5.49 -9.50
C ASP A 39 3.15 -6.07 -8.12
N LEU A 40 2.68 -5.44 -7.05
CA LEU A 40 2.99 -5.81 -5.67
C LEU A 40 1.81 -5.55 -4.73
N CYS A 41 1.59 -6.47 -3.79
CA CYS A 41 0.65 -6.31 -2.70
C CYS A 41 1.39 -6.40 -1.36
N ILE A 42 1.30 -5.37 -0.53
CA ILE A 42 1.92 -5.32 0.80
C ILE A 42 0.84 -5.59 1.85
N VAL A 43 1.03 -6.64 2.65
CA VAL A 43 0.13 -6.96 3.77
C VAL A 43 0.45 -6.04 4.94
N ASN A 44 -0.56 -5.33 5.46
CA ASN A 44 -0.43 -4.46 6.62
C ASN A 44 -0.58 -5.25 7.94
N ASP A 45 0.38 -6.13 8.22
CA ASP A 45 0.44 -6.92 9.47
C ASP A 45 1.31 -6.26 10.56
N GLY A 46 1.52 -4.95 10.41
CA GLY A 46 2.40 -4.15 11.28
C GLY A 46 2.91 -2.92 10.54
N LEU A 47 2.70 -1.73 11.11
CA LEU A 47 3.03 -0.47 10.41
C LEU A 47 4.52 -0.36 10.06
N GLU A 48 5.41 -0.79 10.95
CA GLU A 48 6.86 -0.72 10.73
C GLU A 48 7.33 -1.70 9.65
N SER A 49 6.83 -2.94 9.65
CA SER A 49 7.20 -3.95 8.65
C SER A 49 6.62 -3.63 7.28
N ALA A 50 5.37 -3.17 7.23
CA ALA A 50 4.73 -2.70 6.00
C ALA A 50 5.47 -1.48 5.43
N PHE A 51 5.86 -0.52 6.27
CA PHE A 51 6.63 0.65 5.85
C PHE A 51 8.01 0.27 5.29
N ARG A 52 8.72 -0.67 5.94
CA ARG A 52 10.00 -1.19 5.42
C ARG A 52 9.84 -1.88 4.08
N SER A 53 8.81 -2.70 3.93
CA SER A 53 8.50 -3.38 2.67
C SER A 53 8.21 -2.39 1.56
N LEU A 54 7.43 -1.35 1.85
CA LEU A 54 7.14 -0.25 0.92
C LEU A 54 8.41 0.49 0.50
N ARG A 55 9.29 0.83 1.46
CA ARG A 55 10.57 1.49 1.16
C ARG A 55 11.44 0.65 0.24
N SER A 56 11.58 -0.65 0.54
CA SER A 56 12.37 -1.55 -0.30
C SER A 56 11.79 -1.67 -1.71
N ALA A 57 10.46 -1.75 -1.84
CA ALA A 57 9.80 -1.80 -3.14
C ALA A 57 10.05 -0.51 -3.96
N LEU A 58 9.99 0.66 -3.32
CA LEU A 58 10.32 1.93 -3.97
C LEU A 58 11.78 1.99 -4.40
N GLU A 59 12.72 1.58 -3.55
CA GLU A 59 14.15 1.56 -3.90
C GLU A 59 14.41 0.68 -5.12
N LYS A 60 13.77 -0.49 -5.23
CA LYS A 60 13.84 -1.36 -6.41
C LYS A 60 13.24 -0.69 -7.65
N LEU A 61 12.08 -0.04 -7.51
CA LEU A 61 11.43 0.67 -8.60
C LEU A 61 12.35 1.73 -9.23
N TYR A 62 13.19 2.39 -8.42
CA TYR A 62 14.15 3.39 -8.89
C TYR A 62 15.43 2.81 -9.49
N THR A 63 15.81 1.59 -9.12
CA THR A 63 17.14 1.03 -9.43
C THR A 63 17.10 -0.11 -10.45
N GLU A 64 15.94 -0.76 -10.59
CA GLU A 64 15.74 -1.94 -11.43
C GLU A 64 14.77 -1.62 -12.57
N GLN A 65 15.00 -2.21 -13.75
CA GLN A 65 14.06 -2.13 -14.88
C GLN A 65 12.74 -2.84 -14.53
N GLN A 66 11.62 -2.23 -14.94
CA GLN A 66 10.29 -2.72 -14.64
C GLN A 66 9.58 -3.21 -15.90
N TRP A 67 8.74 -4.23 -15.73
CA TRP A 67 7.86 -4.68 -16.79
C TRP A 67 6.68 -3.72 -16.91
N VAL A 68 6.49 -3.17 -18.09
CA VAL A 68 5.35 -2.31 -18.39
C VAL A 68 4.57 -2.86 -19.59
N PRO A 69 3.24 -2.67 -19.61
CA PRO A 69 2.45 -2.92 -20.80
C PRO A 69 3.03 -2.20 -22.02
N VAL A 70 3.04 -2.89 -23.15
CA VAL A 70 3.60 -2.37 -24.41
C VAL A 70 2.92 -1.07 -24.85
N ASN A 71 1.63 -0.89 -24.54
CA ASN A 71 0.88 0.32 -24.85
C ASN A 71 1.25 1.55 -23.99
N TRP A 72 2.16 1.44 -23.01
CA TRP A 72 2.66 2.60 -22.25
C TRP A 72 3.87 3.27 -22.91
N VAL A 73 4.56 2.55 -23.79
CA VAL A 73 5.80 3.01 -24.45
C VAL A 73 5.58 3.49 -25.89
N PHE A 74 4.31 3.54 -26.33
CA PHE A 74 3.88 4.05 -27.63
C PHE A 74 2.82 5.13 -27.43
#